data_AF-A0A0L0GV26-F1
#
_entry.id   AF-A0A0L0GV26-F1
#
_cell.length_a   1.000
_cell.length_b   1.000
_cell.length_c   1.000
_cell.angle_alpha   90.00
_cell.angle_beta   90.00
_cell.angle_gamma   90.00
#
_symmetry.space_group_name_H-M   'P 1'
#
loop_
_entity.id
_entity.type
_entity.pdbx_description
1 polymer ?
#
loop_
_entity_poly.entity_id
_entity_poly.type
_entity_poly.pdbx_seq_one_letter_code
_entity_poly.pdbx_strand_id
1 'polypeptide(L)'
;AFWHDFFTLSYGDAGTDWTIVFQGVHQQLRSLGEETNEIVIWSGTHPVEQLLRRRVYWWLQDKTIKVTEVLVDSDDLENPEGRHYAAVAQISTERLKLLFAERQTATPGLRRQLANEWVKLREQGTGIRIIENNRLTERPIGHFDTRLLSIVSEQPTILAHAIGQAMSETGMADTFCKWRYITLIQRGELVLISGNLHDESDSVIIGKPRG
;
A
#
# COMPACT_ATOMS: atom_id res chain seq x y z
N ALA A 1 2.75 -14.41 12.48
CA ALA A 1 3.20 -15.26 11.37
C ALA A 1 3.30 -14.41 10.11
N PHE A 2 2.26 -14.32 9.26
CA PHE A 2 2.36 -13.66 7.94
C PHE A 2 3.12 -12.31 7.88
N TRP A 3 2.74 -11.30 8.66
CA TRP A 3 3.43 -9.99 8.60
C TRP A 3 4.86 -10.04 9.12
N HIS A 4 5.11 -10.85 10.14
CA HIS A 4 6.47 -11.08 10.63
C HIS A 4 7.31 -11.75 9.52
N ASP A 5 6.80 -12.83 8.92
CA ASP A 5 7.47 -13.53 7.82
C ASP A 5 7.68 -12.62 6.60
N PHE A 6 6.68 -11.79 6.27
CA PHE A 6 6.76 -10.78 5.20
C PHE A 6 7.89 -9.78 5.43
N PHE A 7 7.93 -9.15 6.61
CA PHE A 7 8.93 -8.12 6.91
C PHE A 7 10.33 -8.73 7.10
N THR A 8 10.43 -9.88 7.76
CA THR A 8 11.70 -10.62 7.90
C THR A 8 12.25 -11.04 6.54
N LEU A 9 11.40 -11.49 5.61
CA LEU A 9 11.84 -11.82 4.26
C LEU A 9 12.26 -10.56 3.48
N SER A 10 11.53 -9.45 3.57
CA SER A 10 11.84 -8.22 2.81
C SER A 10 13.09 -7.49 3.30
N TYR A 11 13.29 -7.43 4.61
CA TYR A 11 14.32 -6.60 5.24
C TYR A 11 15.40 -7.43 5.95
N GLY A 12 15.25 -8.75 6.03
CA GLY A 12 16.09 -9.58 6.88
C GLY A 12 15.71 -9.41 8.36
N ASP A 13 16.61 -9.82 9.26
CA ASP A 13 16.51 -9.55 10.71
C ASP A 13 16.86 -8.09 11.03
N ALA A 14 16.47 -7.16 10.16
CA ALA A 14 16.66 -5.73 10.34
C ALA A 14 16.03 -5.35 11.68
N GLY A 15 16.84 -4.94 12.65
CA GLY A 15 16.52 -4.80 14.08
C GLY A 15 15.40 -3.82 14.46
N THR A 16 14.53 -3.45 13.54
CA THR A 16 13.27 -2.77 13.78
C THR A 16 12.23 -3.78 14.24
N ASP A 17 11.85 -3.72 15.52
CA ASP A 17 10.70 -4.46 16.03
C ASP A 17 9.40 -3.82 15.52
N TRP A 18 8.92 -4.30 14.37
CA TRP A 18 7.67 -3.88 13.77
C TRP A 18 6.47 -4.05 14.72
N THR A 19 6.54 -4.96 15.70
CA THR A 19 5.51 -5.09 16.73
C THR A 19 5.38 -3.81 17.55
N ILE A 20 6.50 -3.23 17.98
CA ILE A 20 6.55 -1.97 18.73
C ILE A 20 6.01 -0.83 17.87
N VAL A 21 6.45 -0.74 16.61
CA VAL A 21 5.97 0.28 15.66
C VAL A 21 4.44 0.20 15.50
N PHE A 22 3.90 -1.00 15.26
CA PHE A 22 2.46 -1.19 15.10
C PHE A 22 1.67 -0.95 16.38
N GLN A 23 2.23 -1.27 17.56
CA GLN A 23 1.63 -0.93 18.85
C GLN A 23 1.53 0.59 19.03
N GLY A 24 2.59 1.34 18.68
CA GLY A 24 2.58 2.80 18.73
C GLY A 24 1.50 3.40 17.83
N VAL A 25 1.40 2.94 16.58
CA VAL A 25 0.32 3.36 15.67
C VAL A 25 -1.06 3.00 16.23
N HIS A 26 -1.22 1.81 16.80
CA HIS A 26 -2.48 1.39 17.40
C HIS A 26 -2.85 2.28 18.60
N GLN A 27 -1.89 2.70 19.41
CA GLN A 27 -2.12 3.61 20.53
C GLN A 27 -2.55 5.00 20.04
N GLN A 28 -1.87 5.54 19.03
CA GLN A 28 -2.25 6.82 18.40
C GLN A 28 -3.66 6.78 17.81
N LEU A 29 -4.04 5.66 17.19
CA LEU A 29 -5.41 5.46 16.72
C LEU A 29 -6.41 5.41 17.89
N ARG A 30 -6.07 4.81 19.04
CA ARG A 30 -6.95 4.78 20.24
C ARG A 30 -7.24 6.15 20.81
N SER A 31 -6.25 7.02 20.85
CA SER A 31 -6.45 8.41 21.25
C SER A 31 -7.10 9.28 20.16
N LEU A 32 -7.36 8.73 18.96
CA LEU A 32 -7.93 9.51 17.87
C LEU A 32 -9.35 9.98 18.22
N GLY A 33 -9.51 11.31 18.24
CA GLY A 33 -10.76 11.98 18.58
C GLY A 33 -10.98 12.22 20.07
N GLU A 34 -10.01 11.88 20.92
CA GLU A 34 -9.93 12.43 22.27
C GLU A 34 -9.49 13.90 22.17
N GLU A 35 -10.15 14.79 22.91
CA GLU A 35 -9.83 16.23 23.01
C GLU A 35 -9.80 17.02 21.68
N THR A 36 -10.37 16.48 20.60
CA THR A 36 -10.35 17.10 19.27
C THR A 36 -11.77 17.41 18.79
N ASN A 37 -11.97 18.56 18.16
CA ASN A 37 -13.29 18.98 17.64
C ASN A 37 -13.58 18.47 16.22
N GLU A 38 -12.55 18.15 15.44
CA GLU A 38 -12.65 17.70 14.04
C GLU A 38 -11.50 16.74 13.68
N ILE A 39 -11.82 15.65 12.98
CA ILE A 39 -10.84 14.80 12.29
C ILE A 39 -10.93 15.09 10.80
N VAL A 40 -9.80 15.38 10.18
CA VAL A 40 -9.68 15.55 8.73
C VAL A 40 -9.02 14.31 8.13
N ILE A 41 -9.74 13.60 7.26
CA ILE A 41 -9.22 12.45 6.53
C ILE A 41 -8.74 12.94 5.16
N TRP A 42 -7.45 12.80 4.91
CA TRP A 42 -6.86 13.01 3.59
C TRP A 42 -6.80 11.66 2.90
N SER A 43 -7.41 11.54 1.72
CA SER A 43 -7.46 10.28 0.99
C SER A 43 -7.52 10.51 -0.51
N GLY A 44 -6.55 9.93 -1.21
CA GLY A 44 -6.54 9.78 -2.64
C GLY A 44 -7.18 8.49 -3.12
N THR A 45 -7.11 8.26 -4.43
CA THR A 45 -7.65 7.06 -5.10
C THR A 45 -6.72 5.85 -5.00
N HIS A 46 -5.54 5.99 -4.42
CA HIS A 46 -4.60 4.89 -4.20
C HIS A 46 -5.19 3.78 -3.29
N PRO A 47 -5.01 2.47 -3.61
CA PRO A 47 -5.62 1.37 -2.85
C PRO A 47 -5.32 1.40 -1.34
N VAL A 48 -4.10 1.76 -0.96
CA VAL A 48 -3.68 1.83 0.46
C VAL A 48 -4.44 2.92 1.21
N GLU A 49 -4.60 4.10 0.61
CA GLU A 49 -5.31 5.22 1.23
C GLU A 49 -6.81 4.93 1.30
N GLN A 50 -7.37 4.31 0.26
CA GLN A 50 -8.76 3.84 0.25
C GLN A 50 -9.03 2.77 1.32
N LEU A 51 -8.08 1.87 1.57
CA LEU A 51 -8.18 0.89 2.65
C LEU A 51 -8.10 1.57 4.03
N LEU A 52 -7.15 2.49 4.20
CA LEU A 52 -6.98 3.25 5.44
C LEU A 52 -8.21 4.09 5.77
N ARG A 53 -8.80 4.77 4.79
CA ARG A 53 -10.03 5.54 4.93
C ARG A 53 -11.16 4.71 5.53
N ARG A 54 -11.37 3.48 5.02
CA ARG A 54 -12.38 2.54 5.54
C ARG A 54 -12.08 2.12 6.98
N ARG A 55 -10.81 1.82 7.27
CA ARG A 55 -10.35 1.47 8.62
C ARG A 55 -10.60 2.60 9.62
N VAL A 56 -10.31 3.85 9.25
CA VAL A 56 -10.53 5.03 10.08
C VAL A 56 -12.03 5.23 10.35
N TYR A 57 -12.90 5.05 9.35
CA TYR A 57 -14.35 5.14 9.59
C TYR A 57 -14.89 4.06 10.49
N TRP A 58 -14.42 2.82 10.35
CA TRP A 58 -14.75 1.76 11.29
C TRP A 58 -14.30 2.10 12.71
N TRP A 59 -13.10 2.69 12.85
CA TRP A 59 -12.59 3.13 14.14
C TRP A 59 -13.45 4.22 14.80
N LEU A 60 -13.91 5.17 13.99
CA LEU A 60 -14.70 6.32 14.44
C LEU A 60 -16.21 6.03 14.47
N GLN A 61 -16.65 4.80 14.27
CA GLN A 61 -18.07 4.47 14.09
C GLN A 61 -18.93 4.85 15.32
N ASP A 62 -18.36 4.74 16.52
CA ASP A 62 -19.04 5.02 17.80
C ASP A 62 -18.69 6.43 18.35
N LYS A 63 -17.96 7.24 17.59
CA LYS A 63 -17.50 8.57 18.01
C LYS A 63 -18.40 9.66 17.39
N THR A 64 -18.80 10.64 18.20
CA THR A 64 -19.62 11.79 17.78
C THR A 64 -18.82 12.93 17.14
N ILE A 65 -17.49 12.77 17.04
CA ILE A 65 -16.60 13.77 16.46
C ILE A 65 -16.97 14.10 15.00
N LYS A 66 -16.82 15.38 14.64
CA LYS A 66 -16.97 15.84 13.26
C LYS A 66 -15.84 15.23 12.42
N VAL A 67 -16.20 14.63 11.29
CA VAL A 67 -15.24 14.09 10.33
C VAL A 67 -15.40 14.82 9.01
N THR A 68 -14.31 15.38 8.50
CA THR A 68 -14.24 15.99 7.17
C THR A 68 -13.24 15.25 6.29
N GLU A 69 -13.41 15.38 4.98
CA GLU A 69 -12.58 14.71 3.99
C GLU A 69 -11.97 15.69 3.01
N VAL A 70 -10.66 15.54 2.80
CA VAL A 70 -9.96 16.06 1.64
C VAL A 70 -9.73 14.87 0.72
N LEU A 71 -10.53 14.80 -0.34
CA LEU A 71 -10.42 13.78 -1.36
C LEU A 71 -9.55 14.31 -2.49
N VAL A 72 -8.57 13.52 -2.90
CA VAL A 72 -7.73 13.81 -4.06
C VAL A 72 -7.95 12.75 -5.13
N ASP A 73 -7.84 13.11 -6.40
CA ASP A 73 -7.90 12.17 -7.50
C ASP A 73 -6.76 12.40 -8.50
N SER A 74 -6.78 11.64 -9.60
CA SER A 74 -5.74 11.73 -10.63
C SER A 74 -5.69 13.10 -11.31
N ASP A 75 -6.81 13.82 -11.37
CA ASP A 75 -6.91 15.12 -12.03
C ASP A 75 -6.25 16.23 -11.19
N ASP A 76 -5.99 15.95 -9.91
CA ASP A 76 -5.22 16.83 -9.02
C ASP A 76 -3.70 16.73 -9.20
N LEU A 77 -3.21 15.77 -9.99
CA LEU A 77 -1.78 15.60 -10.28
C LEU A 77 -1.31 16.64 -11.29
N GLU A 78 -0.06 17.09 -11.15
CA GLU A 78 0.57 17.99 -12.14
C GLU A 78 0.73 17.33 -13.51
N ASN A 79 0.90 16.00 -13.55
CA ASN A 79 1.02 15.19 -14.76
C ASN A 79 0.08 13.98 -14.68
N PRO A 80 -1.22 14.15 -15.00
CA PRO A 80 -2.24 13.11 -14.83
C PRO A 80 -2.16 12.01 -15.90
N GLU A 81 -1.50 12.25 -17.03
CA GLU A 81 -1.46 11.31 -18.16
C GLU A 81 -0.91 9.93 -17.76
N GLY A 82 -1.71 8.88 -18.03
CA GLY A 82 -1.36 7.50 -17.72
C GLY A 82 -1.40 7.13 -16.23
N ARG A 83 -1.84 8.03 -15.34
CA ARG A 83 -1.96 7.77 -13.90
C ARG A 83 -3.37 7.30 -13.56
N HIS A 84 -3.47 6.06 -13.08
CA HIS A 84 -4.75 5.48 -12.65
C HIS A 84 -5.14 5.82 -11.21
N TYR A 85 -4.17 6.25 -10.39
CA TYR A 85 -4.37 6.57 -8.98
C TYR A 85 -3.54 7.77 -8.57
N ALA A 86 -4.03 8.48 -7.55
CA ALA A 86 -3.30 9.51 -6.84
C ALA A 86 -3.20 9.15 -5.35
N ALA A 87 -2.00 9.30 -4.80
CA ALA A 87 -1.76 9.36 -3.37
C ALA A 87 -1.66 10.84 -2.94
N VAL A 88 -2.09 11.16 -1.73
CA VAL A 88 -2.04 12.54 -1.19
C VAL A 88 -0.62 13.11 -1.26
N ALA A 89 0.39 12.27 -1.03
CA ALA A 89 1.80 12.65 -1.08
C ALA A 89 2.30 13.08 -2.47
N GLN A 90 1.54 12.80 -3.54
CA GLN A 90 1.88 13.18 -4.91
C GLN A 90 1.25 14.52 -5.32
N ILE A 91 0.35 15.07 -4.52
CA ILE A 91 -0.36 16.31 -4.82
C ILE A 91 0.46 17.50 -4.31
N SER A 92 0.57 18.55 -5.13
CA SER A 92 1.28 19.76 -4.74
C SER A 92 0.65 20.42 -3.51
N THR A 93 1.46 21.08 -2.70
CA THR A 93 0.98 21.72 -1.47
C THR A 93 -0.04 22.83 -1.78
N GLU A 94 0.14 23.52 -2.89
CA GLU A 94 -0.75 24.57 -3.41
C GLU A 94 -2.13 23.99 -3.71
N ARG A 95 -2.19 22.82 -4.39
CA ARG A 95 -3.45 22.14 -4.68
C ARG A 95 -4.10 21.61 -3.41
N LEU A 96 -3.33 21.01 -2.50
CA LEU A 96 -3.83 20.51 -1.21
C LEU A 96 -4.45 21.63 -0.36
N LYS A 97 -3.92 22.86 -0.38
CA LYS A 97 -4.50 24.01 0.33
C LYS A 97 -5.90 24.36 -0.21
N LEU A 98 -6.09 24.32 -1.52
CA LEU A 98 -7.39 24.57 -2.15
C LEU A 98 -8.41 23.48 -1.74
N LEU A 99 -8.01 22.22 -1.87
CA LEU A 99 -8.88 21.09 -1.51
C LEU A 99 -9.23 21.06 -0.03
N PHE A 100 -8.31 21.51 0.85
CA PHE A 100 -8.60 21.65 2.27
C PHE A 100 -9.67 22.69 2.58
N ALA A 101 -9.72 23.79 1.81
CA ALA A 101 -10.76 24.80 1.94
C ALA A 101 -12.12 24.27 1.47
N GLU A 102 -12.13 23.36 0.50
CA GLU A 102 -13.32 22.72 -0.09
C GLU A 102 -13.73 21.41 0.60
N ARG A 103 -13.02 21.03 1.67
CA ARG A 103 -13.23 19.74 2.35
C ARG A 103 -14.67 19.54 2.78
N GLN A 104 -15.16 18.32 2.61
CA GLN A 104 -16.57 18.01 2.82
C GLN A 104 -16.78 17.29 4.14
N THR A 105 -17.92 17.54 4.80
CA THR A 105 -18.28 16.77 6.00
C THR A 105 -18.80 15.40 5.60
N ALA A 106 -18.23 14.35 6.19
CA ALA A 106 -18.63 12.98 5.92
C ALA A 106 -20.05 12.72 6.44
N THR A 107 -20.96 12.30 5.55
CA THR A 107 -22.33 12.01 5.94
C THR A 107 -22.40 10.75 6.83
N PRO A 108 -23.39 10.63 7.73
CA PRO A 108 -23.57 9.42 8.54
C PRO A 108 -23.73 8.14 7.68
N GLY A 109 -24.35 8.26 6.51
CA GLY A 109 -24.49 7.15 5.55
C GLY A 109 -23.14 6.68 5.01
N LEU A 110 -22.31 7.61 4.54
CA LEU A 110 -20.96 7.32 4.05
C LEU A 110 -20.08 6.69 5.13
N ARG A 111 -20.10 7.26 6.35
CA ARG A 111 -19.37 6.73 7.52
C ARG A 111 -19.70 5.26 7.76
N ARG A 112 -21.00 4.94 7.82
CA ARG A 112 -21.49 3.58 8.04
C ARG A 112 -21.14 2.65 6.90
N GLN A 113 -21.28 3.10 5.66
CA GLN A 113 -20.92 2.31 4.48
C GLN A 113 -19.44 1.89 4.53
N LEU A 114 -18.53 2.86 4.69
CA LEU A 114 -17.09 2.61 4.67
C LEU A 114 -16.64 1.76 5.87
N ALA A 115 -17.24 1.96 7.05
CA ALA A 115 -17.01 1.12 8.22
C ALA A 115 -17.41 -0.35 7.96
N ASN A 116 -18.58 -0.57 7.35
CA ASN A 116 -19.04 -1.92 7.00
C ASN A 116 -18.19 -2.57 5.91
N GLU A 117 -17.72 -1.79 4.92
CA GLU A 117 -16.77 -2.27 3.92
C GLU A 117 -15.47 -2.75 4.56
N TRP A 118 -14.94 -2.03 5.56
CA TRP A 118 -13.77 -2.49 6.31
C TRP A 118 -14.00 -3.84 7.01
N VAL A 119 -15.14 -4.02 7.68
CA VAL A 119 -15.48 -5.28 8.35
C VAL A 119 -15.46 -6.45 7.36
N LYS A 120 -16.12 -6.28 6.20
CA LYS A 120 -16.11 -7.29 5.13
C LYS A 120 -14.70 -7.59 4.64
N LEU A 121 -13.91 -6.55 4.35
CA LEU A 121 -12.53 -6.70 3.88
C LEU A 121 -11.65 -7.41 4.91
N ARG A 122 -11.86 -7.15 6.20
CA ARG A 122 -11.12 -7.79 7.30
C ARG A 122 -11.48 -9.27 7.44
N GLU A 123 -12.76 -9.62 7.28
CA GLU A 123 -13.26 -11.00 7.42
C GLU A 123 -12.94 -11.89 6.21
N GLN A 124 -12.82 -11.30 5.02
CA GLN A 124 -12.66 -12.03 3.76
C GLN A 124 -11.20 -12.12 3.27
N GLY A 125 -10.28 -11.37 3.89
CA GLY A 125 -8.95 -11.07 3.34
C GLY A 125 -7.85 -12.10 3.59
N THR A 126 -7.39 -12.78 2.55
CA THR A 126 -6.13 -13.57 2.51
C THR A 126 -5.13 -13.09 1.44
N GLY A 127 -5.54 -12.18 0.56
CA GLY A 127 -4.74 -11.70 -0.57
C GLY A 127 -4.36 -10.22 -0.52
N ILE A 128 -4.03 -9.68 -1.69
CA ILE A 128 -3.77 -8.25 -1.90
C ILE A 128 -5.06 -7.51 -2.26
N ARG A 129 -5.07 -6.20 -2.01
CA ARG A 129 -6.20 -5.33 -2.37
C ARG A 129 -5.76 -4.33 -3.42
N ILE A 130 -6.48 -4.30 -4.53
CA ILE A 130 -6.26 -3.39 -5.65
C ILE A 130 -7.55 -2.63 -5.95
N ILE A 131 -7.46 -1.53 -6.68
CA ILE A 131 -8.64 -0.83 -7.18
C ILE A 131 -8.91 -1.34 -8.60
N GLU A 132 -10.11 -1.83 -8.85
CA GLU A 132 -10.58 -2.21 -10.18
C GLU A 132 -11.98 -1.62 -10.37
N ASN A 133 -12.23 -0.93 -11.49
CA ASN A 133 -13.51 -0.26 -11.76
C ASN A 133 -13.97 0.61 -10.57
N ASN A 134 -13.06 1.39 -10.00
CA ASN A 134 -13.26 2.24 -8.82
C ASN A 134 -13.71 1.50 -7.55
N ARG A 135 -13.43 0.20 -7.45
CA ARG A 135 -13.75 -0.62 -6.29
C ARG A 135 -12.53 -1.33 -5.74
N LEU A 136 -12.39 -1.28 -4.42
CA LEU A 136 -11.38 -2.03 -3.71
C LEU A 136 -11.74 -3.52 -3.76
N THR A 137 -10.92 -4.28 -4.48
CA THR A 137 -11.15 -5.68 -4.81
C THR A 137 -9.96 -6.50 -4.33
N GLU A 138 -10.26 -7.70 -3.82
CA GLU A 138 -9.24 -8.64 -3.38
C GLU A 138 -8.77 -9.52 -4.54
N ARG A 139 -7.45 -9.74 -4.60
CA ARG A 139 -6.80 -10.66 -5.52
C ARG A 139 -5.86 -11.59 -4.74
N PRO A 140 -5.59 -12.80 -5.25
CA PRO A 140 -4.61 -13.70 -4.62
C PRO A 140 -3.27 -13.02 -4.39
N ILE A 141 -2.54 -13.43 -3.35
CA ILE A 141 -1.25 -12.81 -2.97
C ILE A 141 -0.20 -12.84 -4.12
N GLY A 142 -0.28 -13.86 -4.99
CA GLY A 142 0.56 -14.01 -6.17
C GLY A 142 -0.02 -13.44 -7.46
N HIS A 143 -1.05 -12.59 -7.39
CA HIS A 143 -1.75 -12.04 -8.57
C HIS A 143 -0.82 -11.41 -9.61
N PHE A 144 0.27 -10.79 -9.16
CA PHE A 144 1.24 -10.15 -10.03
C PHE A 144 2.42 -11.05 -10.43
N ASP A 145 2.50 -12.30 -9.94
CA ASP A 145 3.69 -13.16 -10.13
C ASP A 145 4.05 -13.33 -11.61
N THR A 146 3.07 -13.58 -12.48
CA THR A 146 3.29 -13.67 -13.94
C THR A 146 3.90 -12.38 -14.50
N ARG A 147 3.48 -11.21 -14.00
CA ARG A 147 4.01 -9.93 -14.45
C ARG A 147 5.44 -9.72 -13.94
N LEU A 148 5.71 -9.99 -12.67
CA LEU A 148 7.06 -9.91 -12.09
C LEU A 148 8.04 -10.84 -12.83
N LEU A 149 7.63 -12.07 -13.15
CA LEU A 149 8.43 -12.99 -13.94
C LEU A 149 8.73 -12.46 -15.35
N SER A 150 7.79 -11.73 -15.96
CA SER A 150 7.99 -11.14 -17.29
C SER A 150 8.96 -9.95 -17.31
N ILE A 151 9.15 -9.27 -16.17
CA ILE A 151 10.11 -8.17 -16.02
C ILE A 151 11.54 -8.71 -16.04
N VAL A 152 11.78 -9.88 -15.45
CA VAL A 152 13.08 -10.54 -15.47
C VAL A 152 13.29 -11.18 -16.84
N SER A 153 14.17 -10.58 -17.64
CA SER A 153 14.49 -11.09 -18.97
C SER A 153 15.34 -12.37 -18.93
N GLU A 154 15.71 -12.91 -20.09
CA GLU A 154 16.71 -13.99 -20.18
C GLU A 154 18.10 -13.55 -19.68
N GLN A 155 18.38 -12.25 -19.73
CA GLN A 155 19.63 -11.70 -19.19
C GLN A 155 19.47 -11.39 -17.69
N PRO A 156 20.52 -11.67 -16.88
CA PRO A 156 20.55 -11.29 -15.48
C PRO A 156 20.22 -9.81 -15.28
N THR A 157 19.37 -9.53 -14.28
CA THR A 157 18.83 -8.20 -14.01
C THR A 157 19.13 -7.78 -12.58
N ILE A 158 19.45 -6.51 -12.36
CA ILE A 158 19.60 -5.94 -11.02
C ILE A 158 18.23 -5.89 -10.35
N LEU A 159 18.11 -6.45 -9.15
CA LEU A 159 16.83 -6.57 -8.43
C LEU A 159 16.16 -5.22 -8.20
N ALA A 160 16.92 -4.18 -7.85
CA ALA A 160 16.38 -2.82 -7.65
C ALA A 160 15.70 -2.26 -8.92
N HIS A 161 16.26 -2.52 -10.11
CA HIS A 161 15.63 -2.13 -11.37
C HIS A 161 14.34 -2.92 -11.63
N ALA A 162 14.35 -4.24 -11.36
CA ALA A 162 13.17 -5.08 -11.49
C ALA A 162 12.04 -4.66 -10.52
N ILE A 163 12.40 -4.22 -9.30
CA ILE A 163 11.46 -3.65 -8.32
C ILE A 163 10.90 -2.32 -8.83
N GLY A 164 11.75 -1.38 -9.26
CA GLY A 164 11.31 -0.08 -9.77
C GLY A 164 10.33 -0.21 -10.95
N GLN A 165 10.63 -1.12 -11.87
CA GLN A 165 9.70 -1.43 -12.97
C GLN A 165 8.40 -2.07 -12.46
N ALA A 166 8.48 -3.05 -11.54
CA ALA A 166 7.30 -3.68 -10.97
C ALA A 166 6.39 -2.68 -10.24
N MET A 167 6.96 -1.73 -9.49
CA MET A 167 6.21 -0.66 -8.83
C MET A 167 5.46 0.21 -9.85
N SER A 168 6.15 0.59 -10.95
CA SER A 168 5.55 1.39 -12.02
C SER A 168 4.36 0.68 -12.67
N GLU A 169 4.48 -0.63 -12.92
CA GLU A 169 3.47 -1.40 -13.65
C GLU A 169 2.32 -1.93 -12.78
N THR A 170 2.56 -2.17 -11.49
CA THR A 170 1.57 -2.77 -10.57
C THR A 170 0.98 -1.78 -9.58
N GLY A 171 1.63 -0.63 -9.36
CA GLY A 171 1.29 0.31 -8.29
C GLY A 171 1.55 -0.22 -6.87
N MET A 172 2.24 -1.36 -6.72
CA MET A 172 2.59 -1.91 -5.42
C MET A 172 3.83 -1.21 -4.85
N ALA A 173 3.95 -1.18 -3.52
CA ALA A 173 5.12 -0.66 -2.84
C ALA A 173 6.36 -1.54 -3.09
N ASP A 174 7.53 -0.91 -3.06
CA ASP A 174 8.86 -1.53 -3.17
C ASP A 174 9.02 -2.79 -2.30
N THR A 175 8.54 -2.70 -1.06
CA THR A 175 8.66 -3.73 -0.03
C THR A 175 7.86 -4.97 -0.39
N PHE A 176 6.67 -4.78 -0.97
CA PHE A 176 5.85 -5.87 -1.48
C PHE A 176 6.49 -6.51 -2.71
N CYS A 177 6.96 -5.70 -3.66
CA CYS A 177 7.65 -6.19 -4.85
C CYS A 177 8.89 -7.00 -4.47
N LYS A 178 9.71 -6.50 -3.55
CA LYS A 178 10.89 -7.19 -3.01
C LYS A 178 10.51 -8.53 -2.38
N TRP A 179 9.51 -8.54 -1.51
CA TRP A 179 8.99 -9.76 -0.89
C TRP A 179 8.55 -10.79 -1.94
N ARG A 180 7.83 -10.36 -2.99
CA ARG A 180 7.39 -11.24 -4.08
C ARG A 180 8.58 -11.82 -4.84
N TYR A 181 9.57 -11.02 -5.22
CA TYR A 181 10.78 -11.52 -5.89
C TYR A 181 11.54 -12.54 -5.03
N ILE A 182 11.71 -12.28 -3.73
CA ILE A 182 12.34 -13.24 -2.81
C ILE A 182 11.53 -14.55 -2.75
N THR A 183 10.20 -14.46 -2.70
CA THR A 183 9.33 -15.64 -2.73
C THR A 183 9.47 -16.44 -4.03
N LEU A 184 9.55 -15.77 -5.18
CA LEU A 184 9.75 -16.41 -6.49
C LEU A 184 11.12 -17.12 -6.57
N ILE A 185 12.16 -16.54 -5.96
CA ILE A 185 13.47 -17.18 -5.84
C ILE A 185 13.40 -18.44 -4.96
N GLN A 186 12.73 -18.36 -3.81
CA GLN A 186 12.56 -19.50 -2.90
C GLN A 186 11.77 -20.66 -3.54
N ARG A 187 10.86 -20.36 -4.46
CA ARG A 187 10.10 -21.35 -5.24
C ARG A 187 10.88 -21.92 -6.42
N GLY A 188 12.07 -21.40 -6.72
CA GLY A 188 12.87 -21.78 -7.89
C GLY A 188 12.34 -21.26 -9.22
N GLU A 189 11.39 -20.31 -9.20
CA GLU A 189 10.87 -19.66 -10.40
C GLU A 189 11.84 -18.58 -10.91
N LEU A 190 12.68 -18.06 -10.01
CA LEU A 190 13.83 -17.20 -10.28
C LEU A 190 15.05 -17.73 -9.53
N VAL A 191 16.24 -17.26 -9.89
CA VAL A 191 17.48 -17.59 -9.20
C VAL A 191 18.22 -16.34 -8.74
N LEU A 192 18.81 -16.41 -7.56
CA LEU A 192 19.81 -15.45 -7.10
C LEU A 192 21.14 -15.78 -7.79
N ILE A 193 21.67 -14.84 -8.57
CA ILE A 193 22.94 -15.01 -9.30
C ILE A 193 24.10 -14.51 -8.45
N SER A 194 23.94 -13.33 -7.82
CA SER A 194 24.96 -12.74 -6.94
C SER A 194 24.37 -11.72 -5.98
N GLY A 195 25.11 -11.41 -4.92
CA GLY A 195 24.73 -10.42 -3.90
C GLY A 195 23.96 -11.02 -2.72
N ASN A 196 23.41 -10.16 -1.88
CA ASN A 196 22.63 -10.53 -0.69
C ASN A 196 21.26 -9.85 -0.74
N LEU A 197 20.18 -10.64 -0.72
CA LEU A 197 18.79 -10.15 -0.82
C LEU A 197 18.39 -9.17 0.30
N HIS A 198 19.10 -9.19 1.42
CA HIS A 198 18.83 -8.35 2.59
C HIS A 198 19.79 -7.18 2.73
N ASP A 199 20.80 -7.10 1.87
CA ASP A 199 21.72 -5.96 1.86
C ASP A 199 21.06 -4.77 1.15
N GLU A 200 21.32 -3.56 1.64
CA GLU A 200 20.80 -2.32 1.03
C GLU A 200 21.62 -1.91 -0.21
N SER A 201 22.69 -2.65 -0.52
CA SER A 201 23.44 -2.43 -1.75
C SER A 201 22.59 -2.83 -2.97
N ASP A 202 22.47 -1.93 -3.95
CA ASP A 202 21.82 -2.14 -5.25
C ASP A 202 22.55 -3.17 -6.16
N SER A 203 23.29 -4.10 -5.55
CA SER A 203 24.20 -5.05 -6.22
C SER A 203 23.58 -6.43 -6.45
N VAL A 204 22.36 -6.67 -5.97
CA VAL A 204 21.71 -7.98 -6.09
C VAL A 204 21.32 -8.25 -7.54
N ILE A 205 21.80 -9.37 -8.09
CA ILE A 205 21.50 -9.81 -9.45
C ILE A 205 20.63 -11.07 -9.39
N ILE A 206 19.52 -11.03 -10.11
CA ILE A 206 18.57 -12.14 -10.26
C ILE A 206 18.44 -12.54 -11.73
N GLY A 207 17.99 -13.77 -11.99
CA GLY A 207 17.72 -14.22 -13.35
C GLY A 207 16.75 -15.40 -13.38
N LYS A 208 16.50 -15.92 -14.58
CA LYS A 208 15.70 -17.14 -14.76
C LYS A 208 16.55 -18.40 -14.49
N PRO A 209 15.93 -19.50 -14.01
CA PRO A 209 16.61 -20.79 -13.92
C PRO A 209 17.11 -21.23 -15.30
N ARG A 210 18.30 -21.83 -15.37
CA ARG A 210 18.74 -22.51 -16.60
C ARG A 210 17.99 -23.84 -16.67
N GLY A 211 17.31 -24.07 -17.81
CA GLY A 211 16.68 -25.36 -18.11
C GLY A 211 17.68 -26.49 -18.30
#